data_AF-A0A7C0VTB3-F1
#
_entry.id   AF-A0A7C0VTB3-F1
#
_cell.length_a   1.000
_cell.length_b   1.000
_cell.length_c   1.000
_cell.angle_alpha   90.00
_cell.angle_beta   90.00
_cell.angle_gamma   90.00
#
_symmetry.space_group_name_H-M   'P 1'
#
loop_
_entity.id
_entity.type
_entity.pdbx_description
1 polymer ?
#
loop_
_entity_poly.entity_id
_entity_poly.type
_entity_poly.pdbx_seq_one_letter_code
_entity_poly.pdbx_strand_id
1 'polypeptide(L)' 'MGSERSKVELSGFVARNYDVLMNLLTFGGYTRLIKGAIDKMDLKEGDRVIDFGCGSGKNDILMLK' A
#
# COMPACT_ATOMS: atom_id res chain seq x y z
N MET A 1 1.30 -29.19 19.70
CA MET A 1 0.97 -28.71 18.34
C MET A 1 0.24 -27.38 18.51
N GLY A 2 1.00 -26.30 18.75
CA GLY A 2 0.46 -24.97 19.05
C GLY A 2 0.41 -24.14 17.78
N SER A 3 -0.73 -23.52 17.51
CA SER A 3 -0.98 -22.70 16.33
C SER A 3 0.06 -21.60 16.14
N GLU A 4 0.80 -21.62 15.03
CA GLU A 4 1.59 -20.49 14.56
C GLU A 4 0.66 -19.37 14.04
N ARG A 5 0.01 -18.65 14.95
CA ARG A 5 -0.53 -17.32 14.59
C ARG A 5 0.63 -16.34 14.69
N SER A 6 1.14 -15.91 13.54
CA SER A 6 2.04 -14.77 13.45
C SER A 6 1.33 -13.53 14.02
N LYS A 7 1.51 -13.30 15.33
CA LYS A 7 1.07 -12.07 16.01
C LYS A 7 2.05 -10.95 15.64
N VAL A 8 1.99 -10.52 14.39
CA VAL A 8 2.55 -9.21 14.04
C VAL A 8 1.47 -8.19 14.43
N GLU A 9 1.32 -7.98 15.74
CA GLU A 9 0.55 -6.87 16.28
C GLU A 9 1.39 -5.61 16.02
N LEU A 10 1.25 -5.04 14.82
CA LEU A 10 1.77 -3.71 14.52
C LEU A 10 1.05 -2.74 15.46
N SER A 11 1.75 -2.32 16.52
CA SER A 11 1.38 -1.18 17.35
C SER A 11 0.84 -0.06 16.46
N GLY A 12 -0.29 0.55 16.81
CA GLY A 12 -0.96 1.55 15.95
C GLY A 12 -0.03 2.70 15.50
N PHE A 13 1.05 2.95 16.25
CA PHE A 13 2.10 3.88 15.86
C PHE A 13 2.98 3.36 14.72
N VAL A 14 3.33 2.07 14.71
CA VAL A 14 4.12 1.44 13.63
C VAL A 14 3.28 1.25 12.38
N ALA A 15 1.97 0.93 12.50
CA ALA A 15 1.06 0.88 11.36
C ALA A 15 0.89 2.27 10.70
N ARG A 16 0.74 3.33 11.51
CA ARG A 16 0.62 4.72 11.01
C ARG A 16 1.90 5.25 10.38
N ASN A 17 3.05 4.80 10.86
CA ASN A 17 4.36 5.19 10.32
C ASN A 17 4.92 4.16 9.32
N TYR A 18 4.19 3.09 9.00
CA TYR A 18 4.68 2.02 8.12
C TYR A 18 4.93 2.55 6.70
N ASP A 19 4.02 3.37 6.18
CA ASP A 19 4.17 4.04 4.89
C ASP A 19 5.38 4.98 4.86
N VAL A 20 5.63 5.69 5.96
CA VAL A 20 6.77 6.60 6.10
C VAL A 20 8.07 5.82 6.19
N LEU A 21 8.09 4.74 6.99
CA LEU A 21 9.23 3.85 7.16
C LEU A 21 9.55 3.11 5.86
N MET A 22 8.54 2.61 5.14
CA MET A 22 8.70 1.98 3.83
C MET A 22 9.16 2.98 2.78
N ASN A 23 8.62 4.19 2.73
CA ASN A 23 9.14 5.25 1.86
C ASN A 23 10.59 5.61 2.22
N LEU A 24 10.96 5.66 3.50
CA LEU A 24 12.33 5.98 3.93
C LEU A 24 13.31 4.84 3.61
N LEU A 25 12.94 3.59 3.90
CA LEU A 25 13.73 2.39 3.62
C LEU A 25 13.91 2.13 2.12
N THR A 26 12.91 2.47 1.31
CA THR A 26 12.99 2.35 -0.15
C THR A 26 13.57 3.58 -0.83
N PHE A 27 14.08 4.59 -0.09
CA PHE A 27 14.57 5.86 -0.66
C PHE A 27 13.52 6.55 -1.56
N GLY A 28 12.24 6.46 -1.20
CA GLY A 28 11.10 6.97 -1.99
C GLY A 28 10.69 6.06 -3.15
N GLY A 29 11.37 4.93 -3.35
CA GLY A 29 11.13 3.97 -4.43
C GLY A 29 9.77 3.27 -4.34
N TYR A 30 9.18 3.15 -3.15
CA TYR A 30 7.85 2.57 -2.96
C TYR A 30 6.78 3.26 -3.82
N THR A 31 6.84 4.60 -3.89
CA THR A 31 5.92 5.37 -4.73
C THR A 31 6.15 5.10 -6.22
N ARG A 32 7.40 4.89 -6.65
CA ARG A 32 7.74 4.53 -8.05
C ARG A 32 7.28 3.12 -8.40
N LEU A 33 7.42 2.18 -7.47
CA LEU A 33 6.95 0.79 -7.63
C LEU A 33 5.43 0.74 -7.76
N ILE A 34 4.69 1.43 -6.88
CA ILE A 34 3.22 1.49 -6.95
C ILE A 34 2.77 2.13 -8.26
N LYS A 35 3.36 3.27 -8.65
CA LYS A 35 3.03 3.91 -9.94
C LYS A 35 3.27 2.95 -11.11
N GLY A 36 4.42 2.26 -11.13
CA GLY A 36 4.70 1.27 -12.17
C GLY A 36 3.76 0.06 -12.16
N ALA A 37 3.23 -0.32 -11.00
CA ALA A 37 2.20 -1.35 -10.90
C ALA A 37 0.84 -0.87 -11.43
N ILE A 38 0.43 0.35 -11.05
CA ILE A 38 -0.81 1.00 -11.54
C ILE A 38 -0.75 1.19 -13.07
N ASP A 39 0.38 1.66 -13.60
CA ASP A 39 0.56 1.84 -15.06
C ASP A 39 0.42 0.50 -15.82
N LYS A 40 0.82 -0.62 -15.21
CA LYS A 40 0.66 -1.96 -15.78
C LYS A 40 -0.76 -2.51 -15.68
N MET A 41 -1.58 -1.97 -14.79
CA MET A 41 -2.99 -2.36 -14.68
C MET A 41 -3.85 -1.77 -15.81
N ASP A 42 -3.32 -0.80 -16.59
CA ASP A 42 -4.01 -0.13 -17.71
C ASP A 42 -5.43 0.33 -17.35
N LEU A 43 -5.60 0.87 -16.14
CA LEU A 43 -6.88 1.35 -15.62
C LEU A 43 -7.40 2.51 -16.49
N LYS A 44 -8.67 2.46 -16.86
CA LYS A 44 -9.33 3.48 -17.68
C LYS A 44 -10.38 4.23 -16.88
N GLU A 45 -10.65 5.45 -17.34
CA GLU A 45 -11.73 6.24 -16.77
C GLU A 45 -13.06 5.48 -16.91
N GLY A 46 -13.77 5.32 -15.79
CA GLY A 46 -15.00 4.53 -15.70
C GLY A 46 -14.82 3.08 -15.22
N ASP A 47 -13.59 2.58 -15.09
CA ASP A 47 -13.35 1.27 -14.50
C ASP A 47 -13.70 1.27 -13.01
N ARG A 48 -14.34 0.18 -12.56
CA ARG A 48 -14.67 -0.02 -11.14
C ARG A 48 -13.55 -0.81 -10.47
N VAL A 49 -12.72 -0.12 -9.71
CA VAL A 49 -11.59 -0.70 -8.96
C VAL A 49 -11.96 -0.86 -7.49
N ILE A 50 -11.51 -1.95 -6.88
CA ILE A 50 -11.64 -2.22 -5.45
C ILE A 50 -10.24 -2.31 -4.83
N ASP A 51 -9.92 -1.43 -3.87
CA ASP A 51 -8.65 -1.45 -3.15
C ASP A 51 -8.77 -2.29 -1.85
N PHE A 52 -8.07 -3.41 -1.81
CA PHE A 52 -8.03 -4.29 -0.64
C PHE A 52 -6.85 -3.93 0.26
N GLY A 53 -7.13 -3.61 1.52
CA GLY A 53 -6.08 -3.25 2.48
C GLY A 53 -5.51 -1.83 2.25
N CYS A 54 -6.35 -0.93 1.74
CA CYS A 54 -6.08 0.48 1.37
C CYS A 54 -5.29 1.30 2.42
N GLY A 55 -5.32 0.93 3.70
CA GLY A 55 -4.53 1.59 4.74
C GLY A 55 -4.84 3.09 4.82
N SER A 56 -3.90 3.93 4.39
CA SER A 56 -4.03 5.39 4.37
C SER A 56 -4.77 5.96 3.15
N GLY A 57 -5.14 5.15 2.15
CA GLY A 57 -5.77 5.62 0.91
C GLY A 57 -4.82 6.26 -0.08
N LYS A 58 -3.51 6.15 0.14
CA LYS A 58 -2.49 6.73 -0.75
C LYS A 58 -2.53 6.12 -2.15
N ASN A 59 -2.87 4.84 -2.26
CA ASN A 59 -3.01 4.16 -3.55
C ASN A 59 -4.22 4.68 -4.33
N ASP A 60 -5.36 4.88 -3.65
CA ASP A 60 -6.56 5.46 -4.26
C ASP A 60 -6.27 6.83 -4.88
N ILE A 61 -5.54 7.70 -4.17
CA ILE A 61 -5.13 9.02 -4.68
C ILE A 61 -4.21 8.90 -5.90
N LEU A 62 -3.39 7.86 -5.99
CA LEU A 62 -2.51 7.62 -7.13
C LEU A 62 -3.25 7.01 -8.33
N MET A 63 -4.38 6.33 -8.09
CA MET A 63 -5.26 5.77 -9.13
C MET A 63 -6.28 6.79 -9.64
N LEU A 64 -6.68 7.76 -8.81
CA LEU A 64 -7.48 8.94 -9.19
C LEU A 64 -6.62 9.86 -10.07
N LYS A 65 -6.64 9.60 -11.38
CA LYS A 65 -5.95 10.40 -12.38
C LYS A 65 -6.92 11.34 -13.07
#